data_AF-A0A0F9DQN5-F1
#
_entry.id   AF-A0A0F9DQN5-F1
#
_cell.length_a   1.000
_cell.length_b   1.000
_cell.length_c   1.000
_cell.angle_alpha   90.00
_cell.angle_beta   90.00
_cell.angle_gamma   90.00
#
_symmetry.space_group_name_H-M   'P 1'
#
loop_
_entity.id
_entity.type
_entity.pdbx_description
1 polymer ?
#
loop_
_entity_poly.entity_id
_entity_poly.type
_entity_poly.pdbx_seq_one_letter_code
_entity_poly.pdbx_strand_id
1 'polypeptide(L)'
;YVPLRLWPAFPVDIPAGRSHGFWITVRTEAGKSRPGLYRGKVTIRSGDASAELPVEVEVLPLKLLTVDEAGVDMGACINALLPEQEMRTFQEHNLRVAQSRYHSSVLPLVDGDAGLEVDFGYLDQWMAMAKAHGLTYFRYLMGGNPYGYPATMTLEKALFAKARGARGGEAEFVAAHKAFRDKPDSAGVLPEIRPLYKLWARQVAEHARRKNWPKLVLEPFDEPAKWVRSFVFPNSPEGCIGAGAWIKPHFKDAARLIREATKDALVGVTVHHATPGMPFIEDADLVSTNAIHEDLALGEKIRRAGKIFWQYTGCNATQPAGIPRYTCGFYFGAFGSSGGVTWAMNWGTGFEHYGDVSWAYSWYSPFGTITSPAYEGLREGLDDRRLVETCRKQFHGHPEAQTLLKSILKEAVTARAKGGEDTVNDFYNSPKEVARLDTWRNRLLGELLKIHKHR
;
A
#
# COMPACT_ATOMS: atom_id res chain seq x y z
N TYR A 1 -9.81 26.21 -1.92
CA TYR A 1 -9.59 25.01 -2.75
C TYR A 1 -8.12 24.67 -2.74
N VAL A 2 -7.77 23.45 -2.31
CA VAL A 2 -6.40 22.94 -2.41
C VAL A 2 -6.25 22.35 -3.82
N PRO A 3 -5.20 22.71 -4.59
CA PRO A 3 -4.93 22.06 -5.88
C PRO A 3 -4.64 20.56 -5.67
N LEU A 4 -5.52 19.68 -6.15
CA LEU A 4 -5.44 18.23 -5.90
C LEU A 4 -4.80 17.42 -7.04
N ARG A 5 -4.77 17.98 -8.24
CA ARG A 5 -4.48 17.26 -9.48
C ARG A 5 -3.38 17.95 -10.26
N LEU A 6 -2.39 17.16 -10.66
CA LEU A 6 -1.30 17.56 -11.54
C LEU A 6 -1.69 17.14 -12.95
N TRP A 7 -2.45 17.99 -13.63
CA TRP A 7 -2.83 17.77 -15.02
C TRP A 7 -1.62 17.88 -15.95
N PRO A 8 -1.64 17.20 -17.11
CA PRO A 8 -0.66 17.48 -18.16
C PRO A 8 -0.62 18.98 -18.48
N ALA A 9 0.56 19.49 -18.80
CA ALA A 9 0.78 20.90 -19.03
C ALA A 9 0.15 21.35 -20.35
N PHE A 10 -1.07 21.87 -20.28
CA PHE A 10 -1.75 22.57 -21.38
C PHE A 10 -1.68 24.08 -21.17
N PRO A 11 -1.76 24.90 -22.25
CA PRO A 11 -2.11 26.31 -22.11
C PRO A 11 -3.43 26.44 -21.32
N VAL A 12 -3.46 27.37 -20.37
CA VAL A 12 -4.63 27.61 -19.52
C VAL A 12 -4.95 29.09 -19.46
N ASP A 13 -6.24 29.41 -19.60
CA ASP A 13 -6.75 30.73 -19.29
C ASP A 13 -6.96 30.86 -17.78
N ILE A 14 -6.40 31.90 -17.18
CA ILE A 14 -6.53 32.17 -15.74
C ILE A 14 -7.51 33.34 -15.58
N PRO A 15 -8.72 33.11 -15.04
CA PRO A 15 -9.69 34.18 -14.84
C PRO A 15 -9.17 35.26 -13.90
N ALA A 16 -9.65 36.50 -14.09
CA ALA A 16 -9.32 37.61 -13.21
C ALA A 16 -9.64 37.26 -11.74
N GLY A 17 -8.70 37.59 -10.83
CA GLY A 17 -8.82 37.29 -9.40
C GLY A 17 -8.55 35.83 -9.02
N ARG A 18 -8.00 35.01 -9.94
CA ARG A 18 -7.59 33.62 -9.66
C ARG A 18 -6.08 33.44 -9.79
N SER A 19 -5.57 32.40 -9.15
CA SER A 19 -4.18 31.94 -9.27
C SER A 19 -4.15 30.52 -9.84
N HIS A 20 -3.07 30.18 -10.52
CA HIS A 20 -2.81 28.84 -11.04
C HIS A 20 -1.39 28.41 -10.66
N GLY A 21 -1.22 27.12 -10.33
CA GLY A 21 0.09 26.55 -10.01
C GLY A 21 0.53 25.59 -11.11
N PHE A 22 1.81 25.61 -11.45
CA PHE A 22 2.42 24.65 -12.37
C PHE A 22 3.41 23.78 -11.59
N TRP A 23 3.36 22.47 -11.82
CA TRP A 23 4.28 21.51 -11.22
C TRP A 23 5.39 21.17 -12.22
N ILE A 24 6.64 21.21 -11.76
CA ILE A 24 7.82 20.95 -12.59
C ILE A 24 8.55 19.77 -11.98
N THR A 25 8.68 18.69 -12.75
CA THR A 25 9.43 17.50 -12.35
C THR A 25 10.75 17.47 -13.11
N VAL A 26 11.87 17.54 -12.38
CA VAL A 26 13.21 17.33 -12.95
C VAL A 26 13.63 15.90 -12.69
N ARG A 27 14.02 15.19 -13.74
CA ARG A 27 14.47 13.79 -13.66
C ARG A 27 15.95 13.72 -14.02
N THR A 28 16.71 12.94 -13.24
CA THR A 28 18.04 12.48 -13.66
C THR A 28 17.90 11.17 -14.40
N GLU A 29 18.74 10.96 -15.41
CA GLU A 29 18.80 9.71 -16.19
C GLU A 29 20.03 8.91 -15.77
N ALA A 30 19.81 7.75 -15.14
CA ALA A 30 20.89 6.88 -14.72
C ALA A 30 21.82 6.53 -15.88
N GLY A 31 23.12 6.76 -15.70
CA GLY A 31 24.15 6.53 -16.72
C GLY A 31 24.29 7.63 -17.78
N LYS A 32 23.38 8.61 -17.84
CA LYS A 32 23.44 9.73 -18.79
C LYS A 32 23.67 11.08 -18.11
N SER A 33 22.98 11.35 -17.00
CA SER A 33 23.21 12.56 -16.20
C SER A 33 24.58 12.48 -15.53
N ARG A 34 25.49 13.37 -15.94
CA ARG A 34 26.82 13.47 -15.34
C ARG A 34 26.76 14.34 -14.07
N PRO A 35 27.60 14.08 -13.06
CA PRO A 35 27.71 14.96 -11.91
C PRO A 35 28.09 16.39 -12.31
N GLY A 36 27.56 17.38 -11.60
CA GLY A 36 27.83 18.79 -11.86
C GLY A 36 26.60 19.68 -11.72
N LEU A 37 26.81 20.98 -11.90
CA LEU A 37 25.78 22.01 -11.81
C LEU A 37 25.19 22.29 -13.19
N TYR A 38 23.90 22.01 -13.36
CA TYR A 38 23.13 22.32 -14.55
C TYR A 38 22.36 23.62 -14.34
N ARG A 39 22.36 24.48 -15.36
CA ARG A 39 21.64 25.75 -15.35
C ARG A 39 20.69 25.81 -16.53
N GLY A 40 19.48 26.28 -16.27
CA GLY A 40 18.45 26.48 -17.27
C GLY A 40 17.46 27.55 -16.83
N LYS A 41 16.34 27.63 -17.53
CA LYS A 41 15.24 28.53 -17.17
C LYS A 41 13.90 27.96 -17.61
N VAL A 42 12.86 28.37 -16.89
CA VAL A 42 11.46 28.14 -17.24
C VAL A 42 10.91 29.45 -17.77
N THR A 43 10.39 29.45 -18.98
CA THR A 43 9.77 30.63 -19.60
C THR A 43 8.26 30.53 -19.49
N ILE A 44 7.63 31.56 -18.93
CA ILE A 44 6.17 31.69 -18.77
C ILE A 44 5.71 32.77 -19.74
N ARG A 45 4.65 32.52 -20.51
CA ARG A 45 4.11 33.46 -21.51
C ARG A 45 2.59 33.61 -21.36
N SER A 46 2.09 34.83 -21.58
CA SER A 46 0.65 35.14 -21.64
C SER A 46 0.41 36.29 -22.62
N GLY A 47 -0.12 35.98 -23.80
CA GLY A 47 -0.15 36.94 -24.91
C GLY A 47 1.25 37.46 -25.22
N ASP A 48 1.41 38.78 -25.21
CA ASP A 48 2.70 39.46 -25.45
C ASP A 48 3.59 39.55 -24.19
N ALA A 49 3.08 39.18 -23.01
CA ALA A 49 3.85 39.19 -21.78
C ALA A 49 4.69 37.92 -21.63
N SER A 50 5.90 38.05 -21.08
CA SER A 50 6.75 36.91 -20.71
C SER A 50 7.54 37.14 -19.43
N ALA A 51 7.82 36.05 -18.73
CA ALA A 51 8.67 36.02 -17.54
C ALA A 51 9.60 34.80 -17.58
N GLU A 52 10.75 34.89 -16.92
CA GLU A 52 11.73 33.81 -16.85
C GLU A 52 12.06 33.49 -15.38
N LEU A 53 12.05 32.19 -15.05
CA LEU A 53 12.48 31.67 -13.76
C LEU A 53 13.78 30.88 -13.98
N PRO A 54 14.94 31.35 -13.48
CA PRO A 54 16.17 30.58 -13.56
C PRO A 54 16.06 29.30 -12.71
N VAL A 55 16.60 28.20 -13.20
CA VAL A 55 16.61 26.90 -12.52
C VAL A 55 18.03 26.37 -12.48
N GLU A 56 18.49 26.01 -11.29
CA GLU A 56 19.77 25.35 -11.07
C GLU A 56 19.54 23.97 -10.45
N VAL A 57 20.24 22.95 -10.97
CA VAL A 57 20.14 21.57 -10.50
C VAL A 57 21.55 21.01 -10.34
N GLU A 58 21.92 20.69 -9.11
CA GLU A 58 23.18 19.98 -8.82
C GLU A 58 22.95 18.48 -8.86
N VAL A 59 23.63 17.79 -9.78
CA VAL A 59 23.69 16.33 -9.82
C VAL A 59 24.92 15.90 -9.03
N LEU A 60 24.71 15.25 -7.89
CA LEU A 60 25.80 14.75 -7.06
C LEU A 60 26.49 13.52 -7.69
N PRO A 61 27.79 13.27 -7.43
CA PRO A 61 28.49 12.05 -7.84
C PRO A 61 28.11 10.85 -6.97
N LEU A 62 26.81 10.65 -6.74
CA LEU A 62 26.26 9.57 -5.93
C LEU A 62 25.20 8.82 -6.74
N LYS A 63 25.24 7.49 -6.65
CA LYS A 63 24.17 6.62 -7.16
C LYS A 63 23.43 6.02 -5.98
N LEU A 64 22.14 6.33 -5.86
CA LEU A 64 21.27 5.64 -4.90
C LEU A 64 21.01 4.21 -5.39
N LEU A 65 20.83 3.29 -4.44
CA LEU A 65 20.29 1.96 -4.75
C LEU A 65 18.98 2.11 -5.52
N THR A 66 18.74 1.24 -6.50
CA THR A 66 17.39 1.02 -7.05
C THR A 66 16.46 0.51 -5.95
N VAL A 67 15.14 0.57 -6.17
CA VAL A 67 14.19 0.04 -5.18
C VAL A 67 14.35 -1.47 -4.95
N ASP A 68 14.74 -2.21 -6.00
CA ASP A 68 15.01 -3.64 -5.92
C ASP A 68 16.30 -3.92 -5.12
N GLU A 69 17.38 -3.16 -5.37
CA GLU A 69 18.62 -3.26 -4.57
C GLU A 69 18.43 -2.81 -3.11
N ALA A 70 17.47 -1.92 -2.86
CA ALA A 70 17.08 -1.49 -1.51
C ALA A 70 16.21 -2.53 -0.79
N GLY A 71 15.62 -3.50 -1.51
CA GLY A 71 14.72 -4.50 -0.96
C GLY A 71 13.46 -3.90 -0.36
N VAL A 72 12.85 -2.93 -1.06
CA VAL A 72 11.67 -2.19 -0.58
C VAL A 72 10.45 -2.47 -1.47
N ASP A 73 9.51 -3.25 -0.95
CA ASP A 73 8.25 -3.60 -1.62
C ASP A 73 7.11 -2.66 -1.18
N MET A 74 7.16 -1.40 -1.61
CA MET A 74 6.09 -0.42 -1.35
C MET A 74 5.03 -0.44 -2.46
N GLY A 75 3.78 -0.14 -2.10
CA GLY A 75 2.70 -0.15 -3.06
C GLY A 75 1.41 0.47 -2.54
N ALA A 76 0.30 0.03 -3.11
CA ALA A 76 -1.01 0.56 -2.76
C ALA A 76 -2.11 -0.47 -2.88
N CYS A 77 -3.18 -0.21 -2.13
CA CYS A 77 -4.45 -0.89 -2.26
C CYS A 77 -5.31 -0.20 -3.32
N ILE A 78 -5.79 -1.00 -4.26
CA ILE A 78 -6.44 -0.59 -5.50
C ILE A 78 -7.88 -1.12 -5.53
N ASN A 79 -8.82 -0.25 -5.92
CA ASN A 79 -10.25 -0.60 -6.04
C ASN A 79 -10.60 -1.20 -7.40
N ALA A 80 -9.74 -1.02 -8.39
CA ALA A 80 -9.82 -1.64 -9.70
C ALA A 80 -8.40 -1.98 -10.17
N LEU A 81 -8.28 -2.99 -11.03
CA LEU A 81 -7.01 -3.33 -11.68
C LEU A 81 -6.50 -2.13 -12.47
N LEU A 82 -5.22 -1.82 -12.29
CA LEU A 82 -4.61 -0.62 -12.87
C LEU A 82 -4.40 -0.80 -14.38
N PRO A 83 -4.78 0.17 -15.22
CA PRO A 83 -4.42 0.14 -16.64
C PRO A 83 -2.90 0.30 -16.80
N GLU A 84 -2.38 -0.06 -17.98
CA GLU A 84 -0.93 -0.05 -18.25
C GLU A 84 -0.28 1.31 -17.98
N GLN A 85 -0.94 2.41 -18.36
CA GLN A 85 -0.43 3.76 -18.09
C GLN A 85 -0.24 4.07 -16.60
N GLU A 86 -1.10 3.53 -15.73
CA GLU A 86 -0.99 3.71 -14.28
C GLU A 86 0.05 2.74 -13.70
N MET A 87 0.21 1.56 -14.29
CA MET A 87 1.33 0.67 -13.98
C MET A 87 2.70 1.26 -14.36
N ARG A 88 2.79 2.03 -15.45
CA ARG A 88 4.00 2.82 -15.78
C ARG A 88 4.28 3.85 -14.69
N THR A 89 3.26 4.60 -14.24
CA THR A 89 3.40 5.53 -13.12
C THR A 89 3.82 4.81 -11.83
N PHE A 90 3.28 3.62 -11.54
CA PHE A 90 3.75 2.78 -10.42
C PHE A 90 5.25 2.52 -10.51
N GLN A 91 5.70 2.07 -11.68
CA GLN A 91 7.09 1.75 -11.92
C GLN A 91 7.99 2.97 -11.73
N GLU A 92 7.62 4.10 -12.34
CA GLU A 92 8.32 5.40 -12.22
C GLU A 92 8.35 5.89 -10.77
N HIS A 93 7.31 5.61 -9.99
CA HIS A 93 7.20 5.97 -8.59
C HIS A 93 7.79 4.93 -7.64
N ASN A 94 8.56 3.96 -8.15
CA ASN A 94 9.18 2.90 -7.35
C ASN A 94 8.18 2.06 -6.54
N LEU A 95 6.94 1.96 -6.99
CA LEU A 95 5.96 1.04 -6.42
C LEU A 95 6.12 -0.35 -7.05
N ARG A 96 5.96 -1.38 -6.22
CA ARG A 96 6.21 -2.79 -6.51
C ARG A 96 5.09 -3.71 -5.99
N VAL A 97 4.13 -3.17 -5.24
CA VAL A 97 3.03 -3.94 -4.66
C VAL A 97 1.67 -3.42 -5.09
N ALA A 98 0.78 -4.33 -5.45
CA ALA A 98 -0.62 -4.05 -5.67
C ALA A 98 -1.43 -4.91 -4.69
N GLN A 99 -2.25 -4.27 -3.88
CA GLN A 99 -3.19 -4.93 -2.99
C GLN A 99 -4.60 -4.76 -3.55
N SER A 100 -5.33 -5.83 -3.79
CA SER A 100 -6.72 -5.76 -4.27
C SER A 100 -7.64 -6.50 -3.29
N ARG A 101 -8.89 -6.05 -3.20
CA ARG A 101 -9.95 -6.83 -2.56
C ARG A 101 -10.56 -7.78 -3.57
N TYR A 102 -11.04 -8.93 -3.12
CA TYR A 102 -11.67 -9.92 -4.00
C TYR A 102 -12.81 -9.30 -4.83
N HIS A 103 -13.66 -8.45 -4.22
CA HIS A 103 -14.73 -7.77 -4.95
C HIS A 103 -14.25 -6.78 -6.02
N SER A 104 -13.02 -6.27 -5.92
CA SER A 104 -12.42 -5.33 -6.87
C SER A 104 -11.85 -6.02 -8.11
N SER A 105 -11.64 -7.32 -8.05
CA SER A 105 -11.03 -8.11 -9.12
C SER A 105 -11.53 -9.56 -9.08
N VAL A 106 -12.86 -9.76 -9.01
CA VAL A 106 -13.51 -11.07 -8.81
C VAL A 106 -13.13 -12.06 -9.91
N LEU A 107 -12.53 -13.18 -9.52
CA LEU A 107 -12.31 -14.30 -10.42
C LEU A 107 -13.62 -15.08 -10.64
N PRO A 108 -14.08 -15.28 -11.89
CA PRO A 108 -15.25 -16.11 -12.16
C PRO A 108 -15.05 -17.55 -11.69
N LEU A 109 -16.09 -18.11 -11.08
CA LEU A 109 -16.13 -19.48 -10.59
C LEU A 109 -17.03 -20.31 -11.52
N VAL A 110 -16.44 -21.19 -12.33
CA VAL A 110 -17.16 -22.03 -13.29
C VAL A 110 -17.26 -23.48 -12.79
N ASP A 111 -18.15 -24.27 -13.39
CA ASP A 111 -18.24 -25.70 -13.09
C ASP A 111 -17.01 -26.41 -13.69
N GLY A 112 -16.40 -27.28 -12.90
CA GLY A 112 -15.28 -28.12 -13.32
C GLY A 112 -15.36 -29.49 -12.66
N ASP A 113 -14.49 -30.42 -13.03
CA ASP A 113 -14.54 -31.83 -12.60
C ASP A 113 -14.52 -32.02 -11.08
N ALA A 114 -13.85 -31.11 -10.36
CA ALA A 114 -13.78 -31.11 -8.90
C ALA A 114 -14.89 -30.25 -8.22
N GLY A 115 -15.92 -29.86 -8.97
CA GLY A 115 -17.02 -28.99 -8.54
C GLY A 115 -16.72 -27.48 -8.60
N LEU A 116 -15.48 -27.10 -8.93
CA LEU A 116 -15.04 -25.71 -9.06
C LEU A 116 -13.83 -25.61 -10.00
N GLU A 117 -13.91 -24.70 -10.95
CA GLU A 117 -12.76 -24.18 -11.70
C GLU A 117 -12.77 -22.65 -11.64
N VAL A 118 -11.57 -22.06 -11.58
CA VAL A 118 -11.37 -20.60 -11.54
C VAL A 118 -10.95 -20.12 -12.93
N ASP A 119 -11.70 -19.18 -13.51
CA ASP A 119 -11.31 -18.52 -14.76
C ASP A 119 -10.31 -17.40 -14.46
N PHE A 120 -9.10 -17.54 -15.01
CA PHE A 120 -8.01 -16.60 -14.82
C PHE A 120 -7.84 -15.59 -15.97
N GLY A 121 -8.63 -15.70 -17.04
CA GLY A 121 -8.34 -15.09 -18.35
C GLY A 121 -7.95 -13.60 -18.29
N TYR A 122 -8.78 -12.75 -17.69
CA TYR A 122 -8.49 -11.32 -17.61
C TYR A 122 -7.38 -11.00 -16.58
N LEU A 123 -7.30 -11.75 -15.48
CA LEU A 123 -6.28 -11.53 -14.45
C LEU A 123 -4.89 -11.94 -14.96
N ASP A 124 -4.80 -12.98 -15.80
CA ASP A 124 -3.56 -13.43 -16.44
C ASP A 124 -2.94 -12.32 -17.29
N GLN A 125 -3.76 -11.66 -18.12
CA GLN A 125 -3.33 -10.53 -18.95
C GLN A 125 -2.82 -9.37 -18.09
N TRP A 126 -3.56 -9.03 -17.03
CA TRP A 126 -3.17 -7.95 -16.13
C TRP A 126 -1.90 -8.28 -15.34
N MET A 127 -1.76 -9.50 -14.80
CA MET A 127 -0.59 -9.94 -14.04
C MET A 127 0.68 -9.94 -14.89
N ALA A 128 0.58 -10.38 -16.15
CA ALA A 128 1.69 -10.33 -17.09
C ALA A 128 2.14 -8.87 -17.37
N MET A 129 1.18 -7.98 -17.63
CA MET A 129 1.44 -6.55 -17.82
C MET A 129 2.04 -5.91 -16.56
N ALA A 130 1.44 -6.15 -15.40
CA ALA A 130 1.89 -5.57 -14.14
C ALA A 130 3.31 -6.04 -13.78
N LYS A 131 3.61 -7.34 -14.01
CA LYS A 131 4.96 -7.89 -13.82
C LYS A 131 5.97 -7.30 -14.79
N ALA A 132 5.60 -7.05 -16.05
CA ALA A 132 6.46 -6.35 -17.01
C ALA A 132 6.82 -4.93 -16.55
N HIS A 133 5.94 -4.29 -15.77
CA HIS A 133 6.18 -3.01 -15.09
C HIS A 133 6.80 -3.13 -13.69
N GLY A 134 7.34 -4.30 -13.35
CA GLY A 134 8.12 -4.51 -12.14
C GLY A 134 7.31 -4.83 -10.88
N LEU A 135 6.02 -5.19 -11.00
CA LEU A 135 5.25 -5.63 -9.83
C LEU A 135 5.86 -6.91 -9.23
N THR A 136 6.22 -6.87 -7.95
CA THR A 136 6.85 -7.98 -7.22
C THR A 136 5.85 -8.76 -6.39
N TYR A 137 4.83 -8.10 -5.83
CA TYR A 137 3.77 -8.73 -5.04
C TYR A 137 2.37 -8.34 -5.53
N PHE A 138 1.48 -9.33 -5.53
CA PHE A 138 0.04 -9.12 -5.57
C PHE A 138 -0.59 -9.64 -4.27
N ARG A 139 -1.12 -8.74 -3.46
CA ARG A 139 -1.80 -9.08 -2.20
C ARG A 139 -3.30 -9.06 -2.42
N TYR A 140 -3.95 -10.17 -2.08
CA TYR A 140 -5.35 -10.38 -2.36
C TYR A 140 -6.14 -10.58 -1.06
N LEU A 141 -6.92 -9.57 -0.69
CA LEU A 141 -7.81 -9.62 0.47
C LEU A 141 -9.09 -10.37 0.07
N MET A 142 -9.22 -11.61 0.53
CA MET A 142 -10.33 -12.51 0.12
C MET A 142 -11.67 -12.10 0.75
N GLY A 143 -11.61 -11.50 1.93
CA GLY A 143 -12.70 -10.77 2.58
C GLY A 143 -12.33 -9.30 2.82
N GLY A 144 -13.33 -8.50 3.21
CA GLY A 144 -13.21 -7.07 3.47
C GLY A 144 -13.11 -6.74 4.96
N ASN A 145 -13.55 -5.52 5.31
CA ASN A 145 -13.50 -5.00 6.66
C ASN A 145 -14.41 -5.79 7.64
N PRO A 146 -13.90 -6.24 8.81
CA PRO A 146 -14.66 -7.01 9.80
C PRO A 146 -15.92 -6.33 10.31
N TYR A 147 -15.99 -5.00 10.27
CA TYR A 147 -17.19 -4.26 10.67
C TYR A 147 -18.43 -4.55 9.83
N GLY A 148 -18.26 -5.09 8.60
CA GLY A 148 -19.36 -5.57 7.77
C GLY A 148 -19.49 -7.10 7.75
N TYR A 149 -18.88 -7.81 8.70
CA TYR A 149 -18.93 -9.28 8.72
C TYR A 149 -20.37 -9.80 8.99
N PRO A 150 -20.79 -10.88 8.32
CA PRO A 150 -20.04 -11.67 7.34
C PRO A 150 -20.22 -11.16 5.88
N ALA A 151 -21.04 -10.13 5.63
CA ALA A 151 -21.31 -9.63 4.28
C ALA A 151 -20.06 -9.16 3.53
N THR A 152 -18.98 -8.82 4.23
CA THR A 152 -17.69 -8.47 3.61
C THR A 152 -16.83 -9.68 3.22
N MET A 153 -17.18 -10.92 3.60
CA MET A 153 -16.44 -12.15 3.27
C MET A 153 -16.72 -12.58 1.83
N THR A 154 -16.21 -11.81 0.87
CA THR A 154 -16.68 -11.86 -0.53
C THR A 154 -16.36 -13.19 -1.22
N LEU A 155 -15.14 -13.73 -1.06
CA LEU A 155 -14.81 -15.05 -1.60
C LEU A 155 -15.71 -16.14 -0.99
N GLU A 156 -15.86 -16.15 0.34
CA GLU A 156 -16.69 -17.16 1.02
C GLU A 156 -18.15 -17.10 0.59
N LYS A 157 -18.71 -15.90 0.38
CA LYS A 157 -20.05 -15.72 -0.22
C LYS A 157 -20.14 -16.35 -1.60
N ALA A 158 -19.16 -16.10 -2.47
CA ALA A 158 -19.13 -16.66 -3.82
C ALA A 158 -19.06 -18.20 -3.79
N LEU A 159 -18.23 -18.76 -2.91
CA LEU A 159 -18.12 -20.21 -2.72
C LEU A 159 -19.39 -20.82 -2.12
N PHE A 160 -20.07 -20.11 -1.21
CA PHE A 160 -21.33 -20.57 -0.63
C PHE A 160 -22.45 -20.61 -1.65
N ALA A 161 -22.59 -19.56 -2.47
CA ALA A 161 -23.52 -19.53 -3.59
C ALA A 161 -23.24 -20.69 -4.55
N LYS A 162 -21.96 -20.96 -4.87
CA LYS A 162 -21.55 -22.10 -5.70
C LYS A 162 -21.96 -23.45 -5.08
N ALA A 163 -21.69 -23.66 -3.79
CA ALA A 163 -22.02 -24.90 -3.08
C ALA A 163 -23.52 -25.19 -3.00
N ARG A 164 -24.37 -24.14 -3.00
CA ARG A 164 -25.82 -24.24 -2.87
C ARG A 164 -26.58 -24.10 -4.20
N GLY A 165 -25.87 -23.82 -5.29
CA GLY A 165 -26.45 -23.50 -6.60
C GLY A 165 -27.30 -22.23 -6.57
N ALA A 166 -28.24 -22.08 -7.52
CA ALA A 166 -29.11 -20.90 -7.66
C ALA A 166 -30.01 -20.59 -6.43
N ARG A 167 -30.01 -21.44 -5.41
CA ARG A 167 -30.78 -21.27 -4.16
C ARG A 167 -29.97 -20.60 -3.03
N GLY A 168 -28.63 -20.60 -3.09
CA GLY A 168 -27.79 -20.03 -2.04
C GLY A 168 -27.64 -18.52 -2.17
N GLY A 169 -28.46 -17.78 -1.42
CA GLY A 169 -28.40 -16.31 -1.38
C GLY A 169 -27.49 -15.76 -0.28
N GLU A 170 -27.13 -14.48 -0.40
CA GLU A 170 -26.38 -13.73 0.63
C GLU A 170 -27.07 -13.78 2.00
N ALA A 171 -28.41 -13.75 2.05
CA ALA A 171 -29.17 -13.84 3.28
C ALA A 171 -28.94 -15.16 4.04
N GLU A 172 -28.86 -16.30 3.33
CA GLU A 172 -28.59 -17.60 3.94
C GLU A 172 -27.15 -17.68 4.47
N PHE A 173 -26.18 -17.16 3.71
CA PHE A 173 -24.80 -17.05 4.15
C PHE A 173 -24.68 -16.20 5.43
N VAL A 174 -25.34 -15.03 5.45
CA VAL A 174 -25.38 -14.15 6.63
C VAL A 174 -26.04 -14.87 7.80
N ALA A 175 -27.15 -15.57 7.58
CA ALA A 175 -27.84 -16.31 8.64
C ALA A 175 -26.99 -17.42 9.24
N ALA A 176 -26.25 -18.19 8.43
CA ALA A 176 -25.37 -19.27 8.90
C ALA A 176 -24.27 -18.77 9.86
N HIS A 177 -23.78 -17.55 9.63
CA HIS A 177 -22.75 -16.93 10.47
C HIS A 177 -23.28 -16.29 11.75
N LYS A 178 -24.59 -16.03 11.87
CA LYS A 178 -25.17 -15.42 13.09
C LYS A 178 -24.86 -16.25 14.34
N ALA A 179 -24.82 -17.58 14.21
CA ALA A 179 -24.51 -18.49 15.30
C ALA A 179 -23.13 -18.26 15.93
N PHE A 180 -22.18 -17.66 15.20
CA PHE A 180 -20.85 -17.33 15.72
C PHE A 180 -20.88 -16.22 16.76
N ARG A 181 -21.92 -15.39 16.80
CA ARG A 181 -22.10 -14.42 17.89
C ARG A 181 -22.27 -15.12 19.24
N ASP A 182 -23.06 -16.19 19.27
CA ASP A 182 -23.37 -16.93 20.49
C ASP A 182 -22.28 -17.96 20.84
N LYS A 183 -21.54 -18.43 19.84
CA LYS A 183 -20.47 -19.43 19.98
C LYS A 183 -19.19 -18.99 19.24
N PRO A 184 -18.51 -17.92 19.68
CA PRO A 184 -17.38 -17.33 18.95
C PRO A 184 -16.24 -18.32 18.68
N ASP A 185 -15.95 -19.24 19.60
CA ASP A 185 -14.89 -20.25 19.43
C ASP A 185 -15.19 -21.27 18.33
N SER A 186 -16.44 -21.35 17.87
CA SER A 186 -16.84 -22.19 16.73
C SER A 186 -16.73 -21.47 15.38
N ALA A 187 -16.40 -20.17 15.39
CA ALA A 187 -16.32 -19.39 14.17
C ALA A 187 -15.17 -19.83 13.26
N GLY A 188 -15.45 -19.84 11.96
CA GLY A 188 -14.58 -20.42 10.94
C GLY A 188 -15.23 -20.36 9.57
N VAL A 189 -14.46 -20.73 8.56
CA VAL A 189 -15.01 -20.96 7.22
C VAL A 189 -16.05 -22.08 7.32
N LEU A 190 -17.28 -21.78 6.88
CA LEU A 190 -18.43 -22.68 7.02
C LEU A 190 -18.10 -24.09 6.49
N PRO A 191 -18.48 -25.17 7.21
CA PRO A 191 -18.13 -26.55 6.85
C PRO A 191 -18.39 -26.91 5.39
N GLU A 192 -19.52 -26.49 4.83
CA GLU A 192 -19.91 -26.80 3.45
C GLU A 192 -19.01 -26.18 2.37
N ILE A 193 -18.34 -25.06 2.65
CA ILE A 193 -17.48 -24.37 1.67
C ILE A 193 -15.99 -24.62 1.91
N ARG A 194 -15.58 -25.28 3.00
CA ARG A 194 -14.16 -25.56 3.29
C ARG A 194 -13.45 -26.31 2.16
N PRO A 195 -14.04 -27.35 1.53
CA PRO A 195 -13.40 -28.03 0.40
C PRO A 195 -13.18 -27.09 -0.78
N LEU A 196 -14.18 -26.25 -1.10
CA LEU A 196 -14.10 -25.28 -2.20
C LEU A 196 -13.11 -24.16 -1.90
N TYR A 197 -13.00 -23.71 -0.65
CA TYR A 197 -12.04 -22.70 -0.22
C TYR A 197 -10.60 -23.18 -0.42
N LYS A 198 -10.29 -24.42 -0.01
CA LYS A 198 -8.99 -25.03 -0.26
C LYS A 198 -8.73 -25.25 -1.74
N LEU A 199 -9.73 -25.72 -2.48
CA LEU A 199 -9.61 -25.94 -3.92
C LEU A 199 -9.30 -24.63 -4.65
N TRP A 200 -10.00 -23.54 -4.31
CA TRP A 200 -9.74 -22.20 -4.85
C TRP A 200 -8.31 -21.75 -4.54
N ALA A 201 -7.89 -21.77 -3.27
CA ALA A 201 -6.56 -21.31 -2.86
C ALA A 201 -5.43 -22.10 -3.57
N ARG A 202 -5.61 -23.42 -3.70
CA ARG A 202 -4.69 -24.28 -4.45
C ARG A 202 -4.64 -23.91 -5.93
N GLN A 203 -5.80 -23.83 -6.61
CA GLN A 203 -5.86 -23.49 -8.04
C GLN A 203 -5.21 -22.13 -8.32
N VAL A 204 -5.52 -21.10 -7.53
CA VAL A 204 -4.93 -19.76 -7.71
C VAL A 204 -3.42 -19.80 -7.52
N ALA A 205 -2.91 -20.43 -6.46
CA ALA A 205 -1.47 -20.47 -6.20
C ALA A 205 -0.70 -21.29 -7.24
N GLU A 206 -1.22 -22.46 -7.64
CA GLU A 206 -0.61 -23.29 -8.69
C GLU A 206 -0.60 -22.57 -10.04
N HIS A 207 -1.70 -21.89 -10.37
CA HIS A 207 -1.80 -21.09 -11.59
C HIS A 207 -0.79 -19.94 -11.57
N ALA A 208 -0.76 -19.16 -10.49
CA ALA A 208 0.18 -18.05 -10.29
C ALA A 208 1.64 -18.51 -10.45
N ARG A 209 2.01 -19.66 -9.85
CA ARG A 209 3.35 -20.25 -10.01
C ARG A 209 3.62 -20.63 -11.47
N ARG A 210 2.70 -21.35 -12.12
CA ARG A 210 2.84 -21.80 -13.51
C ARG A 210 2.98 -20.64 -14.49
N LYS A 211 2.24 -19.56 -14.27
CA LYS A 211 2.26 -18.35 -15.10
C LYS A 211 3.31 -17.34 -14.70
N ASN A 212 4.13 -17.66 -13.68
CA ASN A 212 5.13 -16.77 -13.15
C ASN A 212 4.52 -15.39 -12.81
N TRP A 213 3.42 -15.35 -12.08
CA TRP A 213 2.83 -14.11 -11.58
C TRP A 213 3.78 -13.41 -10.58
N PRO A 214 3.50 -12.16 -10.18
CA PRO A 214 4.03 -11.57 -8.95
C PRO A 214 3.76 -12.49 -7.75
N LYS A 215 4.58 -12.38 -6.71
CA LYS A 215 4.45 -13.22 -5.52
C LYS A 215 3.08 -12.99 -4.87
N LEU A 216 2.34 -14.08 -4.71
CA LEU A 216 0.97 -14.02 -4.22
C LEU A 216 0.95 -13.98 -2.69
N VAL A 217 0.20 -13.02 -2.14
CA VAL A 217 -0.14 -12.95 -0.72
C VAL A 217 -1.65 -13.10 -0.62
N LEU A 218 -2.12 -14.19 -0.03
CA LEU A 218 -3.53 -14.43 0.25
C LEU A 218 -3.81 -14.02 1.70
N GLU A 219 -4.75 -13.12 1.88
CA GLU A 219 -5.16 -12.67 3.22
C GLU A 219 -6.63 -12.98 3.42
N PRO A 220 -6.98 -13.74 4.49
CA PRO A 220 -8.36 -14.11 4.76
C PRO A 220 -9.33 -12.93 4.68
N PHE A 221 -9.02 -11.85 5.38
CA PHE A 221 -9.76 -10.58 5.35
C PHE A 221 -8.97 -9.48 6.07
N ASP A 222 -9.48 -8.25 5.95
CA ASP A 222 -8.83 -7.03 6.42
C ASP A 222 -8.81 -6.92 7.96
N GLU A 223 -7.76 -6.38 8.56
CA GLU A 223 -7.69 -5.94 9.97
C GLU A 223 -8.36 -6.84 11.05
N PRO A 224 -7.98 -8.14 11.18
CA PRO A 224 -8.59 -9.04 12.17
C PRO A 224 -8.38 -8.62 13.63
N ALA A 225 -7.44 -7.70 13.91
CA ALA A 225 -7.22 -7.10 15.23
C ALA A 225 -8.47 -6.44 15.86
N LYS A 226 -9.50 -6.16 15.05
CA LYS A 226 -10.80 -5.64 15.49
C LYS A 226 -11.62 -6.62 16.33
N TRP A 227 -11.20 -7.87 16.48
CA TRP A 227 -11.89 -8.91 17.26
C TRP A 227 -12.18 -8.55 18.73
N VAL A 228 -11.43 -7.59 19.29
CA VAL A 228 -11.63 -7.10 20.67
C VAL A 228 -12.74 -6.05 20.81
N ARG A 229 -13.35 -5.60 19.70
CA ARG A 229 -14.44 -4.62 19.70
C ARG A 229 -15.68 -5.23 19.05
N SER A 230 -16.84 -5.00 19.67
CA SER A 230 -18.14 -5.33 19.07
C SER A 230 -18.65 -4.11 18.29
N PHE A 231 -18.61 -4.16 16.96
CA PHE A 231 -19.06 -3.05 16.11
C PHE A 231 -19.58 -3.54 14.76
N VAL A 232 -20.69 -2.98 14.31
CA VAL A 232 -21.31 -3.24 13.00
C VAL A 232 -21.42 -1.90 12.25
N PHE A 233 -21.10 -1.85 10.96
CA PHE A 233 -21.33 -0.62 10.19
C PHE A 233 -22.83 -0.28 10.18
N PRO A 234 -23.20 1.02 10.31
CA PRO A 234 -24.60 1.45 10.27
C PRO A 234 -25.34 1.01 9.01
N ASN A 235 -24.63 0.90 7.88
CA ASN A 235 -25.19 0.53 6.57
C ASN A 235 -24.97 -0.94 6.22
N SER A 236 -24.68 -1.80 7.20
CA SER A 236 -24.53 -3.24 6.93
C SER A 236 -25.87 -3.88 6.58
N PRO A 237 -25.91 -4.88 5.68
CA PRO A 237 -27.11 -5.67 5.44
C PRO A 237 -27.70 -6.26 6.72
N GLU A 238 -29.03 -6.45 6.75
CA GLU A 238 -29.73 -7.04 7.88
C GLU A 238 -29.08 -8.38 8.29
N GLY A 239 -28.85 -8.54 9.58
CA GLY A 239 -28.27 -9.77 10.14
C GLY A 239 -26.76 -9.83 10.16
N CYS A 240 -26.05 -8.84 9.63
CA CYS A 240 -24.60 -8.71 9.85
C CYS A 240 -24.29 -8.60 11.34
N ILE A 241 -23.27 -9.33 11.78
CA ILE A 241 -22.86 -9.34 13.19
C ILE A 241 -21.66 -8.44 13.47
N GLY A 242 -20.95 -8.00 12.43
CA GLY A 242 -19.82 -7.07 12.49
C GLY A 242 -18.55 -7.66 13.09
N ALA A 243 -17.68 -6.81 13.63
CA ALA A 243 -16.51 -7.26 14.37
C ALA A 243 -16.91 -7.74 15.76
N GLY A 244 -16.17 -8.73 16.28
CA GLY A 244 -16.34 -9.31 17.61
C GLY A 244 -15.44 -10.52 17.81
N ALA A 245 -15.64 -11.24 18.91
CA ALA A 245 -14.74 -12.34 19.33
C ALA A 245 -14.60 -13.47 18.29
N TRP A 246 -15.61 -13.68 17.43
CA TRP A 246 -15.60 -14.67 16.33
C TRP A 246 -14.55 -14.38 15.24
N ILE A 247 -14.12 -13.12 15.09
CA ILE A 247 -13.16 -12.72 14.04
C ILE A 247 -11.82 -13.44 14.22
N LYS A 248 -11.35 -13.60 15.46
CA LYS A 248 -10.06 -14.24 15.74
C LYS A 248 -10.01 -15.72 15.31
N PRO A 249 -10.90 -16.60 15.80
CA PRO A 249 -10.93 -17.99 15.36
C PRO A 249 -11.23 -18.12 13.86
N HIS A 250 -12.10 -17.28 13.28
CA HIS A 250 -12.35 -17.31 11.84
C HIS A 250 -11.11 -17.02 11.01
N PHE A 251 -10.37 -15.96 11.34
CA PHE A 251 -9.13 -15.62 10.63
C PHE A 251 -8.12 -16.77 10.69
N LYS A 252 -7.91 -17.32 11.88
CA LYS A 252 -6.96 -18.43 12.10
C LYS A 252 -7.37 -19.68 11.31
N ASP A 253 -8.65 -20.01 11.30
CA ASP A 253 -9.17 -21.14 10.54
C ASP A 253 -8.97 -20.96 9.04
N ALA A 254 -9.30 -19.78 8.50
CA ALA A 254 -9.07 -19.44 7.10
C ALA A 254 -7.57 -19.49 6.72
N ALA A 255 -6.70 -18.90 7.55
CA ALA A 255 -5.25 -18.95 7.37
C ALA A 255 -4.71 -20.39 7.33
N ARG A 256 -5.19 -21.24 8.24
CA ARG A 256 -4.86 -22.68 8.25
C ARG A 256 -5.31 -23.37 6.97
N LEU A 257 -6.53 -23.11 6.49
CA LEU A 257 -7.05 -23.69 5.25
C LEU A 257 -6.20 -23.31 4.04
N ILE A 258 -5.72 -22.06 3.95
CA ILE A 258 -4.79 -21.63 2.88
C ILE A 258 -3.51 -22.47 2.94
N ARG A 259 -2.91 -22.62 4.13
CA ARG A 259 -1.66 -23.38 4.31
C ARG A 259 -1.81 -24.87 4.02
N GLU A 260 -2.96 -25.45 4.36
CA GLU A 260 -3.30 -26.83 3.99
C GLU A 260 -3.44 -27.00 2.47
N ALA A 261 -3.91 -25.96 1.78
CA ALA A 261 -4.15 -26.00 0.35
C ALA A 261 -2.88 -25.79 -0.48
N THR A 262 -1.97 -24.93 -0.03
CA THR A 262 -0.78 -24.54 -0.81
C THR A 262 0.35 -23.98 0.04
N LYS A 263 1.59 -24.17 -0.45
CA LYS A 263 2.82 -23.53 0.03
C LYS A 263 3.36 -22.47 -0.94
N ASP A 264 2.73 -22.32 -2.11
CA ASP A 264 3.19 -21.46 -3.20
C ASP A 264 2.69 -20.01 -3.05
N ALA A 265 1.86 -19.75 -2.04
CA ALA A 265 1.38 -18.42 -1.67
C ALA A 265 1.73 -18.10 -0.21
N LEU A 266 1.93 -16.81 0.09
CA LEU A 266 2.08 -16.34 1.46
C LEU A 266 0.71 -16.09 2.10
N VAL A 267 0.60 -16.29 3.40
CA VAL A 267 -0.53 -15.80 4.20
C VAL A 267 -0.22 -14.40 4.72
N GLY A 268 -1.06 -13.42 4.39
CA GLY A 268 -0.95 -12.04 4.86
C GLY A 268 -1.83 -11.74 6.07
N VAL A 269 -1.43 -10.76 6.88
CA VAL A 269 -2.29 -10.14 7.90
C VAL A 269 -2.07 -8.63 8.00
N THR A 270 -3.15 -7.87 8.10
CA THR A 270 -3.14 -6.43 8.43
C THR A 270 -3.40 -6.21 9.92
N VAL A 271 -2.47 -5.58 10.64
CA VAL A 271 -2.59 -5.32 12.08
C VAL A 271 -2.84 -3.84 12.32
N HIS A 272 -4.06 -3.50 12.77
CA HIS A 272 -4.47 -2.13 13.09
C HIS A 272 -4.28 -1.75 14.58
N HIS A 273 -4.11 -2.75 15.46
CA HIS A 273 -3.76 -2.53 16.87
C HIS A 273 -2.72 -3.56 17.30
N ALA A 274 -1.66 -3.13 17.97
CA ALA A 274 -0.49 -3.96 18.27
C ALA A 274 -0.86 -5.15 19.16
N THR A 275 -1.38 -4.89 20.37
CA THR A 275 -1.72 -5.96 21.33
C THR A 275 -2.80 -6.92 20.79
N PRO A 276 -3.94 -6.45 20.25
CA PRO A 276 -4.94 -7.34 19.65
C PRO A 276 -4.46 -8.06 18.39
N GLY A 277 -3.43 -7.53 17.71
CA GLY A 277 -2.85 -8.11 16.49
C GLY A 277 -1.84 -9.22 16.72
N MET A 278 -1.15 -9.23 17.87
CA MET A 278 -0.12 -10.23 18.20
C MET A 278 -0.55 -11.69 17.98
N PRO A 279 -1.78 -12.12 18.34
CA PRO A 279 -2.21 -13.51 18.16
C PRO A 279 -2.24 -14.01 16.72
N PHE A 280 -2.16 -13.13 15.71
CA PHE A 280 -2.21 -13.50 14.29
C PHE A 280 -0.83 -13.60 13.63
N ILE A 281 0.24 -13.14 14.31
CA ILE A 281 1.60 -13.14 13.73
C ILE A 281 2.05 -14.57 13.43
N GLU A 282 1.70 -15.53 14.28
CA GLU A 282 2.06 -16.94 14.11
C GLU A 282 1.43 -17.54 12.84
N ASP A 283 0.20 -17.12 12.50
CA ASP A 283 -0.59 -17.64 11.39
C ASP A 283 -0.23 -17.01 10.04
N ALA A 284 0.51 -15.91 10.02
CA ALA A 284 0.89 -15.17 8.81
C ALA A 284 2.36 -15.40 8.42
N ASP A 285 2.69 -15.20 7.15
CA ASP A 285 4.06 -15.10 6.64
C ASP A 285 4.48 -13.64 6.44
N LEU A 286 3.49 -12.77 6.18
CA LEU A 286 3.66 -11.33 5.99
C LEU A 286 2.72 -10.57 6.92
N VAL A 287 3.29 -9.66 7.71
CA VAL A 287 2.55 -8.79 8.63
C VAL A 287 2.69 -7.35 8.18
N SER A 288 1.57 -6.72 7.85
CA SER A 288 1.48 -5.30 7.49
C SER A 288 0.80 -4.51 8.61
N THR A 289 1.40 -3.44 9.13
CA THR A 289 0.82 -2.71 10.28
C THR A 289 0.95 -1.18 10.23
N ASN A 290 -0.04 -0.47 10.76
CA ASN A 290 0.01 0.95 11.10
C ASN A 290 0.08 1.17 12.63
N ALA A 291 0.01 0.10 13.42
CA ALA A 291 -0.02 0.10 14.88
C ALA A 291 1.38 0.20 15.54
N ILE A 292 2.43 0.45 14.76
CA ILE A 292 3.82 0.52 15.26
C ILE A 292 4.02 1.57 16.37
N HIS A 293 3.13 2.56 16.45
CA HIS A 293 3.16 3.60 17.47
C HIS A 293 2.59 3.14 18.83
N GLU A 294 1.78 2.08 18.85
CA GLU A 294 1.31 1.45 20.09
C GLU A 294 2.41 0.57 20.71
N ASP A 295 3.33 0.06 19.88
CA ASP A 295 4.47 -0.75 20.30
C ASP A 295 5.65 -0.55 19.34
N LEU A 296 6.60 0.32 19.73
CA LEU A 296 7.77 0.65 18.92
C LEU A 296 8.68 -0.56 18.64
N ALA A 297 8.55 -1.65 19.41
CA ALA A 297 9.29 -2.89 19.20
C ALA A 297 8.55 -3.89 18.30
N LEU A 298 7.33 -3.58 17.82
CA LEU A 298 6.51 -4.51 17.03
C LEU A 298 7.22 -4.97 15.75
N GLY A 299 7.92 -4.09 15.03
CA GLY A 299 8.70 -4.47 13.85
C GLY A 299 9.78 -5.51 14.16
N GLU A 300 10.49 -5.37 15.28
CA GLU A 300 11.49 -6.35 15.73
C GLU A 300 10.85 -7.66 16.22
N LYS A 301 9.67 -7.60 16.84
CA LYS A 301 8.91 -8.81 17.22
C LYS A 301 8.52 -9.62 15.98
N ILE A 302 8.01 -8.95 14.94
CA ILE A 302 7.61 -9.57 13.67
C ILE A 302 8.83 -10.21 12.97
N ARG A 303 9.94 -9.47 12.84
CA ARG A 303 11.17 -9.99 12.23
C ARG A 303 11.76 -11.17 13.00
N ARG A 304 11.81 -11.10 14.33
CA ARG A 304 12.29 -12.23 15.18
C ARG A 304 11.43 -13.47 15.05
N ALA A 305 10.14 -13.32 14.74
CA ALA A 305 9.25 -14.44 14.41
C ALA A 305 9.46 -14.98 12.98
N GLY A 306 10.47 -14.51 12.25
CA GLY A 306 10.81 -14.95 10.90
C GLY A 306 9.83 -14.47 9.83
N LYS A 307 9.05 -13.42 10.11
CA LYS A 307 7.99 -12.93 9.22
C LYS A 307 8.45 -11.72 8.42
N ILE A 308 7.83 -11.51 7.26
CA ILE A 308 8.01 -10.28 6.46
C ILE A 308 7.30 -9.14 7.19
N PHE A 309 8.05 -8.08 7.50
CA PHE A 309 7.51 -6.89 8.16
C PHE A 309 7.28 -5.77 7.15
N TRP A 310 6.00 -5.42 6.99
CA TRP A 310 5.52 -4.30 6.22
C TRP A 310 4.80 -3.30 7.14
N GLN A 311 4.70 -2.06 6.67
CA GLN A 311 3.87 -1.03 7.29
C GLN A 311 2.82 -0.55 6.31
N TYR A 312 1.72 0.01 6.80
CA TYR A 312 0.76 0.68 5.92
C TYR A 312 0.32 2.01 6.51
N THR A 313 -0.24 2.86 5.66
CA THR A 313 -0.67 4.21 6.03
C THR A 313 -1.93 4.63 5.30
N GLY A 314 -2.61 5.61 5.90
CA GLY A 314 -3.62 6.44 5.28
C GLY A 314 -3.15 7.10 3.97
N CYS A 315 -4.09 7.50 3.13
CA CYS A 315 -3.83 8.34 1.98
C CYS A 315 -5.03 9.24 1.68
N ASN A 316 -4.74 10.46 1.24
CA ASN A 316 -5.72 11.44 0.81
C ASN A 316 -5.07 12.39 -0.20
N ALA A 317 -5.74 12.70 -1.31
CA ALA A 317 -5.22 13.65 -2.29
C ALA A 317 -5.08 15.07 -1.73
N THR A 318 -5.84 15.41 -0.69
CA THR A 318 -5.82 16.74 -0.04
C THR A 318 -4.65 16.93 0.93
N GLN A 319 -3.94 15.86 1.26
CA GLN A 319 -2.86 15.93 2.24
C GLN A 319 -1.61 16.64 1.63
N PRO A 320 -0.89 17.46 2.41
CA PRO A 320 0.40 18.02 1.97
C PRO A 320 1.39 16.95 1.49
N ALA A 321 2.15 17.21 0.42
CA ALA A 321 3.16 16.29 -0.13
C ALA A 321 4.23 15.84 0.89
N GLY A 322 4.57 16.70 1.84
CA GLY A 322 5.52 16.37 2.92
C GLY A 322 5.06 15.21 3.81
N ILE A 323 3.76 14.95 3.89
CA ILE A 323 3.20 13.85 4.69
C ILE A 323 3.66 12.47 4.16
N PRO A 324 3.28 12.04 2.94
CA PRO A 324 3.66 10.73 2.45
C PRO A 324 5.18 10.61 2.26
N ARG A 325 5.87 11.73 1.98
CA ARG A 325 7.34 11.79 1.95
C ARG A 325 7.95 11.37 3.30
N TYR A 326 7.50 12.00 4.38
CA TYR A 326 7.92 11.64 5.74
C TYR A 326 7.59 10.19 6.09
N THR A 327 6.33 9.79 5.87
CA THR A 327 5.82 8.48 6.30
C THR A 327 6.53 7.34 5.59
N CYS A 328 6.58 7.37 4.26
CA CYS A 328 7.10 6.26 3.46
C CYS A 328 8.63 6.29 3.31
N GLY A 329 9.25 7.47 3.47
CA GLY A 329 10.70 7.63 3.42
C GLY A 329 11.38 7.33 4.75
N PHE A 330 11.25 8.25 5.70
CA PHE A 330 12.00 8.21 6.95
C PHE A 330 11.31 7.39 8.04
N TYR A 331 10.00 7.53 8.22
CA TYR A 331 9.29 6.88 9.32
C TYR A 331 9.24 5.36 9.16
N PHE A 332 8.76 4.85 8.01
CA PHE A 332 8.81 3.42 7.71
C PHE A 332 10.24 2.88 7.70
N GLY A 333 11.17 3.73 7.24
CA GLY A 333 12.57 3.38 7.29
C GLY A 333 13.12 3.22 8.68
N ALA A 334 12.71 4.04 9.65
CA ALA A 334 13.20 3.97 11.02
C ALA A 334 12.86 2.65 11.72
N PHE A 335 11.74 2.01 11.36
CA PHE A 335 11.35 0.70 11.88
C PHE A 335 11.87 -0.48 11.04
N GLY A 336 12.61 -0.22 9.98
CA GLY A 336 13.16 -1.25 9.10
C GLY A 336 12.08 -2.02 8.36
N SER A 337 11.00 -1.37 7.94
CA SER A 337 10.00 -1.99 7.08
C SER A 337 10.60 -2.37 5.73
N SER A 338 10.36 -3.61 5.31
CA SER A 338 10.80 -4.13 3.99
C SER A 338 9.83 -3.79 2.86
N GLY A 339 8.71 -3.16 3.18
CA GLY A 339 7.69 -2.80 2.22
C GLY A 339 6.48 -2.16 2.89
N GLY A 340 5.38 -2.12 2.16
CA GLY A 340 4.17 -1.52 2.68
C GLY A 340 3.15 -1.14 1.64
N VAL A 341 2.00 -0.69 2.11
CA VAL A 341 0.89 -0.29 1.24
C VAL A 341 0.27 1.02 1.72
N THR A 342 -0.20 1.83 0.78
CA THR A 342 -1.16 2.91 1.06
C THR A 342 -2.57 2.36 0.85
N TRP A 343 -3.52 2.70 1.72
CA TRP A 343 -4.74 1.90 1.83
C TRP A 343 -5.82 2.16 0.76
N ALA A 344 -5.77 3.29 0.04
CA ALA A 344 -6.75 3.63 -0.99
C ALA A 344 -6.19 4.61 -2.03
N MET A 345 -5.59 4.09 -3.10
CA MET A 345 -4.92 4.94 -4.09
C MET A 345 -5.82 5.41 -5.24
N ASN A 346 -6.79 4.60 -5.66
CA ASN A 346 -7.72 4.94 -6.74
C ASN A 346 -9.19 4.72 -6.33
N TRP A 347 -9.52 4.97 -5.06
CA TRP A 347 -10.86 4.73 -4.51
C TRP A 347 -11.78 5.96 -4.59
N GLY A 348 -11.36 7.01 -5.30
CA GLY A 348 -12.17 8.21 -5.53
C GLY A 348 -13.32 7.96 -6.51
N THR A 349 -14.32 8.84 -6.47
CA THR A 349 -15.48 8.90 -7.39
C THR A 349 -15.10 9.45 -8.78
N GLY A 350 -14.00 8.95 -9.35
CA GLY A 350 -13.46 9.45 -10.61
C GLY A 350 -13.09 10.94 -10.53
N PHE A 351 -13.57 11.74 -11.49
CA PHE A 351 -13.27 13.18 -11.59
C PHE A 351 -14.18 14.07 -10.74
N GLU A 352 -15.23 13.53 -10.12
CA GLU A 352 -16.13 14.29 -9.26
C GLU A 352 -15.53 14.41 -7.86
N HIS A 353 -15.32 15.65 -7.39
CA HIS A 353 -14.82 15.96 -6.05
C HIS A 353 -15.72 17.02 -5.39
N TYR A 354 -16.90 16.58 -4.96
CA TYR A 354 -17.73 17.35 -4.02
C TYR A 354 -17.61 16.69 -2.65
N GLY A 355 -16.66 17.14 -1.83
CA GLY A 355 -16.51 16.65 -0.45
C GLY A 355 -15.08 16.64 0.09
N ASP A 356 -14.98 16.47 1.41
CA ASP A 356 -13.73 16.60 2.19
C ASP A 356 -12.80 15.37 2.13
N VAL A 357 -13.20 14.32 1.43
CA VAL A 357 -12.48 13.04 1.45
C VAL A 357 -12.25 12.49 0.05
N SER A 358 -11.00 12.62 -0.43
CA SER A 358 -10.55 12.01 -1.68
C SER A 358 -9.57 10.91 -1.35
N TRP A 359 -10.08 9.69 -1.17
CA TRP A 359 -9.33 8.47 -0.89
C TRP A 359 -8.64 7.99 -2.17
N ALA A 360 -7.74 8.84 -2.66
CA ALA A 360 -7.01 8.65 -3.89
C ALA A 360 -5.66 9.39 -3.84
N TYR A 361 -4.72 8.91 -4.64
CA TYR A 361 -3.50 9.60 -5.03
C TYR A 361 -3.47 9.91 -6.52
N SER A 362 -4.19 9.13 -7.32
CA SER A 362 -4.17 9.18 -8.77
C SER A 362 -5.57 9.01 -9.36
N TRP A 363 -5.70 9.48 -10.59
CA TRP A 363 -6.86 9.28 -11.46
C TRP A 363 -6.37 8.88 -12.84
N TYR A 364 -6.97 7.85 -13.43
CA TYR A 364 -6.71 7.51 -14.81
C TYR A 364 -7.58 8.37 -15.73
N SER A 365 -6.99 8.82 -16.84
CA SER A 365 -7.67 9.55 -17.92
C SER A 365 -7.28 8.95 -19.27
N PRO A 366 -7.97 9.30 -20.38
CA PRO A 366 -7.52 8.94 -21.73
C PRO A 366 -6.12 9.47 -22.09
N PHE A 367 -5.60 10.45 -21.35
CA PHE A 367 -4.32 11.11 -21.62
C PHE A 367 -3.17 10.60 -20.73
N GLY A 368 -3.44 9.66 -19.83
CA GLY A 368 -2.48 9.19 -18.84
C GLY A 368 -3.00 9.24 -17.41
N THR A 369 -2.10 8.97 -16.48
CA THR A 369 -2.33 9.06 -15.03
C THR A 369 -2.16 10.50 -14.56
N ILE A 370 -3.21 11.05 -13.96
CA ILE A 370 -3.17 12.33 -13.27
C ILE A 370 -2.81 12.03 -11.82
N THR A 371 -1.70 12.59 -11.34
CA THR A 371 -1.23 12.39 -9.97
C THR A 371 -1.66 13.56 -9.08
N SER A 372 -1.65 13.36 -7.78
CA SER A 372 -1.79 14.44 -6.80
C SER A 372 -0.41 14.89 -6.30
N PRO A 373 -0.28 16.13 -5.77
CA PRO A 373 0.93 16.54 -5.07
C PRO A 373 1.32 15.56 -3.94
N ALA A 374 0.33 14.96 -3.28
CA ALA A 374 0.56 13.94 -2.27
C ALA A 374 1.19 12.67 -2.86
N TYR A 375 0.82 12.27 -4.08
CA TYR A 375 1.45 11.13 -4.75
C TYR A 375 2.92 11.43 -5.12
N GLU A 376 3.22 12.65 -5.55
CA GLU A 376 4.61 13.09 -5.76
C GLU A 376 5.41 13.09 -4.46
N GLY A 377 4.77 13.42 -3.35
CA GLY A 377 5.34 13.26 -2.01
C GLY A 377 5.66 11.81 -1.66
N LEU A 378 4.78 10.86 -2.01
CA LEU A 378 5.06 9.42 -1.88
C LEU A 378 6.25 8.99 -2.75
N ARG A 379 6.28 9.40 -4.02
CA ARG A 379 7.40 9.16 -4.95
C ARG A 379 8.72 9.64 -4.35
N GLU A 380 8.76 10.88 -3.90
CA GLU A 380 9.93 11.49 -3.27
C GLU A 380 10.30 10.81 -1.93
N GLY A 381 9.30 10.37 -1.16
CA GLY A 381 9.50 9.55 0.04
C GLY A 381 10.21 8.25 -0.27
N LEU A 382 9.90 7.60 -1.40
CA LEU A 382 10.59 6.38 -1.81
C LEU A 382 12.02 6.64 -2.30
N ASP A 383 12.32 7.82 -2.85
CA ASP A 383 13.70 8.24 -3.08
C ASP A 383 14.46 8.46 -1.77
N ASP A 384 13.83 9.07 -0.75
CA ASP A 384 14.38 9.18 0.60
C ASP A 384 14.59 7.81 1.25
N ARG A 385 13.65 6.87 1.03
CA ARG A 385 13.77 5.49 1.49
C ARG A 385 15.00 4.81 0.87
N ARG A 386 15.21 4.98 -0.44
CA ARG A 386 16.39 4.45 -1.16
C ARG A 386 17.68 5.09 -0.66
N LEU A 387 17.66 6.39 -0.32
CA LEU A 387 18.80 7.04 0.34
C LEU A 387 19.10 6.41 1.70
N VAL A 388 18.08 6.19 2.55
CA VAL A 388 18.25 5.52 3.85
C VAL A 388 18.88 4.13 3.69
N GLU A 389 18.43 3.32 2.74
CA GLU A 389 19.03 1.99 2.48
C GLU A 389 20.44 2.08 1.89
N THR A 390 20.70 3.06 1.02
CA THR A 390 22.04 3.35 0.52
C THR A 390 22.99 3.68 1.68
N CYS A 391 22.56 4.53 2.62
CA CYS A 391 23.31 4.86 3.82
C CYS A 391 23.55 3.63 4.70
N ARG A 392 22.55 2.78 4.93
CA ARG A 392 22.73 1.54 5.71
C ARG A 392 23.84 0.67 5.14
N LYS A 393 23.87 0.51 3.81
CA LYS A 393 24.88 -0.29 3.12
C LYS A 393 26.25 0.37 3.15
N GLN A 394 26.34 1.66 2.82
CA GLN A 394 27.62 2.36 2.62
C GLN A 394 28.26 2.84 3.93
N PHE A 395 27.48 3.07 5.00
CA PHE A 395 28.00 3.45 6.32
C PHE A 395 28.53 2.25 7.12
N HIS A 396 28.46 1.03 6.58
CA HIS A 396 29.10 -0.12 7.20
C HIS A 396 30.61 0.13 7.35
N GLY A 397 31.15 -0.02 8.57
CA GLY A 397 32.54 0.31 8.88
C GLY A 397 32.82 1.79 9.18
N HIS A 398 31.82 2.66 9.17
CA HIS A 398 31.94 4.10 9.47
C HIS A 398 31.08 4.49 10.68
N PRO A 399 31.58 4.37 11.94
CA PRO A 399 30.77 4.53 13.16
C PRO A 399 30.07 5.89 13.29
N GLU A 400 30.73 6.98 12.88
CA GLU A 400 30.16 8.33 12.93
C GLU A 400 28.96 8.46 11.98
N ALA A 401 29.11 7.98 10.74
CA ALA A 401 28.05 7.98 9.74
C ALA A 401 26.85 7.11 10.18
N GLN A 402 27.12 5.95 10.80
CA GLN A 402 26.07 5.12 11.40
C GLN A 402 25.34 5.84 12.52
N THR A 403 26.07 6.59 13.35
CA THR A 403 25.50 7.39 14.43
C THR A 403 24.58 8.48 13.89
N LEU A 404 25.00 9.17 12.83
CA LEU A 404 24.19 10.16 12.12
C LEU A 404 22.89 9.55 11.57
N LEU A 405 22.97 8.40 10.90
CA LEU A 405 21.78 7.73 10.37
C LEU A 405 20.82 7.34 11.51
N LYS A 406 21.35 6.73 12.58
CA LYS A 406 20.56 6.35 13.76
C LYS A 406 19.89 7.56 14.41
N SER A 407 20.59 8.69 14.51
CA SER A 407 20.03 9.90 15.11
C SER A 407 18.87 10.44 14.28
N ILE A 408 19.01 10.52 12.95
CA ILE A 408 17.96 10.97 12.04
C ILE A 408 16.74 10.04 12.10
N LEU A 409 16.94 8.73 12.08
CA LEU A 409 15.83 7.78 12.17
C LEU A 409 15.13 7.84 13.54
N LYS A 410 15.87 8.06 14.62
CA LYS A 410 15.29 8.32 15.95
C LYS A 410 14.47 9.61 15.96
N GLU A 411 15.00 10.69 15.38
CA GLU A 411 14.27 11.94 15.22
C GLU A 411 12.97 11.73 14.43
N ALA A 412 13.02 10.96 13.33
CA ALA A 412 11.84 10.63 12.53
C ALA A 412 10.77 9.91 13.36
N VAL A 413 11.15 8.94 14.20
CA VAL A 413 10.20 8.27 15.12
C VAL A 413 9.56 9.28 16.08
N THR A 414 10.36 10.18 16.68
CA THR A 414 9.86 11.17 17.66
C THR A 414 9.08 12.31 17.04
N ALA A 415 9.28 12.60 15.75
CA ALA A 415 8.57 13.64 15.03
C ALA A 415 7.12 13.26 14.70
N ARG A 416 6.72 11.99 14.89
CA ARG A 416 5.32 11.62 14.74
C ARG A 416 4.50 12.38 15.78
N ALA A 417 3.55 13.19 15.32
CA ALA A 417 2.66 13.88 16.23
C ALA A 417 1.79 12.89 17.01
N LYS A 418 1.34 13.28 18.21
CA LYS A 418 0.26 12.57 18.90
C LYS A 418 -1.00 12.71 18.05
N GLY A 419 -1.43 11.60 17.44
CA GLY A 419 -2.69 11.46 16.71
C GLY A 419 -3.70 10.66 17.53
N GLY A 420 -5.00 10.90 17.30
CA GLY A 420 -6.15 10.34 18.03
C GLY A 420 -6.45 8.87 17.77
N GLU A 421 -7.65 8.42 18.16
CA GLU A 421 -8.04 7.00 18.22
C GLU A 421 -8.07 6.30 16.84
N ASP A 422 -8.16 7.05 15.73
CA ASP A 422 -8.15 6.52 14.36
C ASP A 422 -6.81 6.76 13.66
N THR A 423 -6.02 5.70 13.63
CA THR A 423 -4.66 5.71 13.11
C THR A 423 -4.57 5.90 11.59
N VAL A 424 -5.70 5.87 10.85
CA VAL A 424 -5.72 6.11 9.39
C VAL A 424 -5.64 7.61 9.07
N ASN A 425 -6.29 8.45 9.88
CA ASN A 425 -6.45 9.89 9.61
C ASN A 425 -5.47 10.76 10.43
N ASP A 426 -4.90 10.23 11.52
CA ASP A 426 -4.25 11.05 12.54
C ASP A 426 -2.71 11.03 12.56
N PHE A 427 -2.04 10.63 11.48
CA PHE A 427 -0.58 10.62 11.45
C PHE A 427 0.07 12.03 11.46
N TYR A 428 -0.70 13.13 11.46
CA TYR A 428 -0.22 14.36 10.82
C TYR A 428 -0.47 15.64 11.62
N ASN A 429 0.47 15.98 12.50
CA ASN A 429 0.63 17.36 12.99
C ASN A 429 2.07 17.89 12.85
N SER A 430 3.03 17.11 12.33
CA SER A 430 4.45 17.53 12.22
C SER A 430 5.04 17.84 10.84
N PRO A 431 4.46 17.52 9.67
CA PRO A 431 5.14 17.82 8.39
C PRO A 431 4.85 19.22 7.85
N LYS A 432 4.51 20.21 8.69
CA LYS A 432 4.61 21.62 8.27
C LYS A 432 6.06 22.01 7.94
N GLU A 433 7.06 21.21 8.33
CA GLU A 433 8.47 21.48 8.08
C GLU A 433 9.04 20.56 6.99
N VAL A 434 8.61 20.72 5.73
CA VAL A 434 9.30 20.07 4.58
C VAL A 434 10.82 20.32 4.63
N ALA A 435 11.22 21.50 5.09
CA ALA A 435 12.61 21.88 5.34
C ALA A 435 13.37 20.91 6.28
N ARG A 436 12.68 20.27 7.23
CA ARG A 436 13.29 19.26 8.11
C ARG A 436 13.65 17.98 7.34
N LEU A 437 12.78 17.54 6.43
CA LEU A 437 13.05 16.38 5.57
C LEU A 437 14.25 16.66 4.66
N ASP A 438 14.32 17.87 4.11
CA ASP A 438 15.47 18.30 3.31
C ASP A 438 16.76 18.38 4.15
N THR A 439 16.67 18.86 5.39
CA THR A 439 17.80 18.86 6.32
C THR A 439 18.32 17.45 6.60
N TRP A 440 17.44 16.49 6.87
CA TRP A 440 17.84 15.09 7.06
C TRP A 440 18.47 14.49 5.80
N ARG A 441 17.82 14.66 4.63
CA ARG A 441 18.35 14.21 3.34
C ARG A 441 19.74 14.78 3.07
N ASN A 442 19.92 16.09 3.21
CA ASN A 442 21.17 16.78 2.89
C ASN A 442 22.30 16.37 3.83
N ARG A 443 22.01 16.15 5.12
CA ARG A 443 23.00 15.60 6.07
C ARG A 443 23.48 14.20 5.66
N LEU A 444 22.56 13.33 5.25
CA LEU A 444 22.90 11.98 4.77
C LEU A 444 23.70 12.02 3.45
N LEU A 445 23.29 12.84 2.49
CA LEU A 445 24.03 13.03 1.24
C LEU A 445 25.43 13.60 1.47
N GLY A 446 25.57 14.60 2.35
CA GLY A 446 26.85 15.17 2.72
C GLY A 446 27.80 14.14 3.32
N GLU A 447 27.29 13.27 4.19
CA GLU A 447 28.10 12.19 4.78
C GLU A 447 28.47 11.10 3.76
N LEU A 448 27.56 10.73 2.86
CA LEU A 448 27.86 9.83 1.75
C LEU A 448 28.96 10.39 0.83
N LEU A 449 28.92 11.70 0.53
CA LEU A 449 29.94 12.35 -0.29
C LEU A 449 31.33 12.31 0.37
N LYS A 450 31.42 12.47 1.70
CA LYS A 450 32.70 12.34 2.41
C LYS A 450 33.27 10.94 2.23
N ILE A 451 32.47 9.90 2.48
CA ILE A 451 32.90 8.50 2.32
C ILE A 451 33.31 8.21 0.87
N HIS A 452 32.57 8.74 -0.11
CA HIS A 452 32.87 8.52 -1.53
C HIS A 452 34.20 9.14 -1.95
N LYS A 453 34.59 10.31 -1.41
CA LYS A 453 35.88 10.96 -1.70
C LYS A 453 37.11 10.20 -1.18
N HIS A 454 36.91 9.28 -0.23
CA HIS A 454 37.99 8.49 0.37
C HIS A 454 38.17 7.10 -0.29
N ARG A 455 37.34 6.77 -1.30
CA ARG A 455 37.50 5.59 -2.16
C ARG A 455 38.17 6.00 -3.45
#